data_AF-A0A7S4IL27-F1
#
_entry.id   AF-A0A7S4IL27-F1
#
_cell.length_a   1.000
_cell.length_b   1.000
_cell.length_c   1.000
_cell.angle_alpha   90.00
_cell.angle_beta   90.00
_cell.angle_gamma   90.00
#
_symmetry.space_group_name_H-M   'P 1'
#
loop_
_entity.id
_entity.type
_entity.pdbx_description
1 polymer ?
#
loop_
_entity_poly.entity_id
_entity_poly.type
_entity_poly.pdbx_seq_one_letter_code
_entity_poly.pdbx_strand_id
1 'polypeptide(L)'
;MLTEDPVFVACLADVAQSTDRVRRRNALKTLENSIVPGVDSASAISLIHGISDKVVSGKILKLGLGGVLLDVISDDSTSEICREKAALVLRECLRWAFKDGGKKVPSPPIDGREDVLKTIYVDFCRVLYGRMAPRIPIGDYGGGLVGRAPPSSRGPTEPSEEIRLVLVQTSSDILSYIDDSFNCGVEECGAVANSTSCDSSVGASSSSPPLTGPELVRASSMLCRALASAGLADPYPDLARASCAVLIRLAALFPEAVRGQAAQLL
;
A
#
# COMPACT_ATOMS: atom_id res chain seq x y z
N MET A 1 16.34 0.77 -22.89
CA MET A 1 16.45 -0.63 -22.43
C MET A 1 17.14 -0.62 -21.08
N LEU A 2 16.37 -0.73 -19.99
CA LEU A 2 16.83 -0.96 -18.61
C LEU A 2 15.73 -1.81 -17.96
N THR A 3 15.85 -3.13 -18.14
CA THR A 3 16.25 -4.16 -17.14
C THR A 3 15.09 -4.59 -16.26
N GLU A 4 14.43 -5.65 -16.72
CA GLU A 4 13.71 -6.64 -15.92
C GLU A 4 14.62 -7.32 -14.87
N ASP A 5 15.78 -6.76 -14.53
CA ASP A 5 16.75 -7.42 -13.67
C ASP A 5 16.30 -7.29 -12.20
N PRO A 6 15.77 -8.37 -11.60
CA PRO A 6 15.38 -8.36 -10.20
C PRO A 6 16.50 -7.95 -9.25
N VAL A 7 17.76 -8.23 -9.60
CA VAL A 7 18.93 -7.90 -8.79
C VAL A 7 19.14 -6.39 -8.74
N PHE A 8 18.92 -5.69 -9.85
CA PHE A 8 19.01 -4.24 -9.91
C PHE A 8 17.96 -3.56 -9.02
N VAL A 9 16.71 -4.05 -9.07
CA VAL A 9 15.63 -3.53 -8.23
C VAL A 9 15.89 -3.79 -6.75
N ALA A 10 16.38 -4.99 -6.39
CA ALA A 10 16.78 -5.31 -5.02
C ALA A 10 17.91 -4.39 -4.51
N CYS A 11 18.95 -4.15 -5.31
CA CYS A 11 20.01 -3.20 -4.97
C CYS A 11 19.48 -1.79 -4.75
N LEU A 12 18.55 -1.32 -5.57
CA LEU A 12 17.94 0.00 -5.38
C LEU A 12 17.05 0.06 -4.13
N ALA A 13 16.34 -1.03 -3.79
CA ALA A 13 15.57 -1.13 -2.56
C ALA A 13 16.48 -1.03 -1.31
N ASP A 14 17.61 -1.71 -1.32
CA ASP A 14 18.61 -1.61 -0.25
C ASP A 14 19.15 -0.18 -0.11
N VAL A 15 19.43 0.49 -1.24
CA VAL A 15 19.89 1.89 -1.22
C VAL A 15 18.77 2.85 -0.77
N ALA A 16 17.50 2.53 -1.04
CA ALA A 16 16.37 3.32 -0.53
C ALA A 16 16.29 3.28 1.01
N GLN A 17 16.79 2.23 1.66
CA GLN A 17 16.90 2.15 3.12
C GLN A 17 18.11 2.93 3.67
N SER A 18 19.04 3.38 2.83
CA SER A 18 20.24 4.10 3.26
C SER A 18 19.89 5.35 4.08
N THR A 19 20.63 5.60 5.16
CA THR A 19 20.50 6.83 5.98
C THR A 19 21.00 8.09 5.25
N ASP A 20 21.74 7.93 4.16
CA ASP A 20 22.16 9.03 3.29
C ASP A 20 20.99 9.51 2.43
N ARG A 21 20.53 10.73 2.72
CA ARG A 21 19.39 11.39 2.05
C ARG A 21 19.57 11.51 0.53
N VAL A 22 20.80 11.78 0.05
CA VAL A 22 21.06 11.96 -1.38
C VAL A 22 21.02 10.62 -2.09
N ARG A 23 21.64 9.59 -1.50
CA ARG A 23 21.60 8.22 -2.03
C ARG A 23 20.18 7.68 -2.09
N ARG A 24 19.42 7.82 -0.99
CA ARG A 24 18.01 7.43 -0.91
C ARG A 24 17.18 8.11 -2.00
N ARG A 25 17.27 9.43 -2.13
CA ARG A 25 16.54 10.20 -3.15
C ARG A 25 16.88 9.74 -4.57
N ASN A 26 18.17 9.53 -4.85
CA ASN A 26 18.61 9.08 -6.17
C ASN A 26 18.12 7.67 -6.47
N ALA A 27 18.16 6.75 -5.49
CA ALA A 27 17.62 5.40 -5.66
C ALA A 27 16.12 5.42 -5.95
N LEU A 28 15.33 6.18 -5.18
CA LEU A 28 13.89 6.32 -5.40
C LEU A 28 13.56 6.96 -6.75
N LYS A 29 14.31 7.98 -7.16
CA LYS A 29 14.16 8.59 -8.49
C LYS A 29 14.52 7.60 -9.60
N THR A 30 15.55 6.78 -9.40
CA THR A 30 15.90 5.74 -10.36
C THR A 30 14.83 4.67 -10.41
N LEU A 31 14.29 4.22 -9.27
CA LEU A 31 13.17 3.28 -9.20
C LEU A 31 11.94 3.81 -9.94
N GLU A 32 11.55 5.05 -9.68
CA GLU A 32 10.44 5.74 -10.37
C GLU A 32 10.63 5.77 -11.90
N ASN A 33 11.85 6.01 -12.37
CA ASN A 33 12.16 6.01 -13.81
C ASN A 33 12.42 4.62 -14.40
N SER A 34 12.62 3.59 -13.56
CA SER A 34 12.93 2.22 -14.00
C SER A 34 11.70 1.31 -13.96
N ILE A 35 10.75 1.59 -13.07
CA ILE A 35 9.44 0.93 -12.99
C ILE A 35 8.55 1.59 -14.07
N VAL A 36 8.85 1.26 -15.33
CA VAL A 36 8.38 1.88 -16.57
C VAL A 36 7.96 0.74 -17.54
N PRO A 37 7.06 0.97 -18.54
CA PRO A 37 6.07 -0.03 -18.95
C PRO A 37 6.67 -1.28 -19.60
N GLY A 38 6.25 -2.44 -19.11
CA GLY A 38 6.69 -3.73 -19.62
C GLY A 38 6.73 -4.83 -18.57
N VAL A 39 6.83 -4.48 -17.28
CA VAL A 39 6.77 -5.44 -16.17
C VAL A 39 5.43 -6.17 -16.21
N ASP A 40 5.46 -7.48 -16.37
CA ASP A 40 4.25 -8.30 -16.25
C ASP A 40 3.78 -8.38 -14.79
N SER A 41 2.53 -8.81 -14.59
CA SER A 41 1.94 -8.88 -13.25
C SER A 41 2.72 -9.83 -12.32
N ALA A 42 3.27 -10.95 -12.83
CA ALA A 42 4.01 -11.92 -12.04
C ALA A 42 5.32 -11.33 -11.50
N SER A 43 6.03 -10.58 -12.32
CA SER A 43 7.24 -9.85 -11.97
C SER A 43 6.92 -8.74 -10.97
N ALA A 44 5.82 -7.99 -11.17
CA ALA A 44 5.39 -6.96 -10.23
C ALA A 44 5.04 -7.54 -8.84
N ILE A 45 4.31 -8.66 -8.79
CA ILE A 45 4.00 -9.38 -7.55
C ILE A 45 5.28 -9.87 -6.87
N SER A 46 6.21 -10.44 -7.62
CA SER A 46 7.51 -10.91 -7.11
C SER A 46 8.35 -9.76 -6.54
N LEU A 47 8.32 -8.58 -7.16
CA LEU A 47 9.00 -7.39 -6.65
C LEU A 47 8.36 -6.88 -5.35
N ILE A 48 7.02 -6.80 -5.30
CA ILE A 48 6.28 -6.33 -4.11
C ILE A 48 6.54 -7.26 -2.93
N HIS A 49 6.44 -8.58 -3.14
CA HIS A 49 6.64 -9.59 -2.10
C HIS A 49 8.10 -9.76 -1.71
N GLY A 50 9.02 -9.54 -2.67
CA GLY A 50 10.44 -9.81 -2.53
C GLY A 50 10.79 -11.18 -3.10
N ILE A 51 12.01 -11.29 -3.63
CA ILE A 51 12.53 -12.56 -4.13
C ILE A 51 13.03 -13.35 -2.94
N SER A 52 12.47 -14.55 -2.80
CA SER A 52 12.81 -15.58 -1.83
C SER A 52 14.28 -15.54 -1.36
N ASP A 53 14.42 -15.51 -0.03
CA ASP A 53 15.59 -15.85 0.78
C ASP A 53 16.99 -15.55 0.19
N LYS A 54 17.44 -14.29 0.34
CA LYS A 54 18.88 -14.01 0.43
C LYS A 54 19.27 -13.65 1.86
N VAL A 55 19.98 -14.58 2.50
CA VAL A 55 20.62 -14.36 3.80
C VAL A 55 21.80 -13.42 3.60
N VAL A 56 21.67 -12.17 4.05
CA VAL A 56 22.79 -11.23 4.16
C VAL A 56 23.11 -11.06 5.64
N SER A 57 24.31 -11.50 6.05
CA SER A 57 24.88 -11.23 7.39
C SER A 57 24.03 -11.67 8.59
N GLY A 58 23.41 -12.86 8.53
CA GLY A 58 22.72 -13.47 9.69
C GLY A 58 21.46 -12.75 10.15
N LYS A 59 21.00 -11.72 9.44
CA LYS A 59 19.69 -11.09 9.63
C LYS A 59 18.83 -11.34 8.39
N ILE A 60 17.71 -12.03 8.60
CA ILE A 60 16.68 -12.20 7.58
C ILE A 60 15.95 -10.86 7.45
N LEU A 61 16.35 -10.00 6.52
CA LEU A 61 15.57 -8.83 6.12
C LEU A 61 14.74 -9.22 4.89
N LYS A 62 13.59 -9.85 5.14
CA LYS A 62 12.57 -10.21 4.13
C LYS A 62 11.58 -9.06 3.94
N LEU A 63 12.04 -7.90 3.50
CA LEU A 63 11.11 -6.85 3.05
C LEU A 63 11.21 -6.78 1.53
N GLY A 64 10.18 -7.27 0.85
CA GLY A 64 9.99 -6.99 -0.57
C GLY A 64 9.90 -5.49 -0.82
N LEU A 65 10.00 -5.08 -2.08
CA LEU A 65 10.00 -3.66 -2.45
C LEU A 65 8.77 -2.94 -1.88
N GLY A 66 7.61 -3.61 -1.80
CA GLY A 66 6.41 -3.04 -1.19
C GLY A 66 6.61 -2.64 0.27
N GLY A 67 7.20 -3.53 1.07
CA GLY A 67 7.51 -3.26 2.48
C GLY A 67 8.53 -2.13 2.64
N VAL A 68 9.59 -2.14 1.84
CA VAL A 68 10.61 -1.07 1.87
C VAL A 68 10.00 0.30 1.56
N LEU A 69 9.12 0.38 0.56
CA LEU A 69 8.46 1.63 0.19
C LEU A 69 7.50 2.10 1.29
N LEU A 70 6.73 1.19 1.90
CA LEU A 70 5.86 1.49 3.03
C LEU A 70 6.65 2.02 4.23
N ASP A 71 7.80 1.43 4.55
CA ASP A 71 8.70 1.90 5.60
C ASP A 71 9.19 3.33 5.32
N VAL A 72 9.65 3.60 4.10
CA VAL A 72 10.10 4.93 3.68
C VAL A 72 8.97 5.96 3.78
N ILE A 73 7.74 5.61 3.39
CA ILE A 73 6.56 6.49 3.49
C ILE A 73 6.20 6.79 4.95
N SER A 74 6.35 5.79 5.83
CA SER A 74 6.00 5.91 7.26
C SER A 74 7.04 6.65 8.09
N ASP A 75 8.32 6.60 7.70
CA ASP A 75 9.44 7.16 8.47
C ASP A 75 9.43 8.69 8.45
N ASP A 76 9.20 9.29 9.61
CA ASP A 76 9.20 10.75 9.79
C ASP A 76 10.56 11.41 9.61
N SER A 77 11.65 10.66 9.81
CA SER A 77 13.01 11.17 9.63
C SER A 77 13.40 11.32 8.14
N THR A 78 12.66 10.66 7.26
CA THR A 78 12.77 10.78 5.80
C THR A 78 12.28 12.16 5.34
N SER A 79 12.79 12.68 4.21
CA SER A 79 12.28 13.93 3.65
C SER A 79 10.96 13.71 2.90
N GLU A 80 10.07 14.71 2.89
CA GLU A 80 8.77 14.60 2.19
C GLU A 80 8.94 14.20 0.72
N ILE A 81 9.93 14.77 0.01
CA ILE A 81 10.23 14.41 -1.38
C ILE A 81 10.54 12.90 -1.55
N CYS A 82 11.22 12.28 -0.58
CA CYS A 82 11.49 10.84 -0.65
C CYS A 82 10.23 10.03 -0.35
N ARG A 83 9.39 10.48 0.60
CA ARG A 83 8.10 9.83 0.89
C ARG A 83 7.16 9.87 -0.32
N GLU A 84 7.04 11.03 -0.95
CA GLU A 84 6.24 11.21 -2.16
C GLU A 84 6.70 10.28 -3.28
N LYS A 85 8.02 10.23 -3.54
CA LYS A 85 8.57 9.30 -4.54
C LYS A 85 8.32 7.84 -4.19
N ALA A 86 8.48 7.46 -2.93
CA ALA A 86 8.19 6.10 -2.50
C ALA A 86 6.69 5.74 -2.70
N ALA A 87 5.78 6.67 -2.41
CA ALA A 87 4.35 6.49 -2.63
C ALA A 87 4.01 6.34 -4.13
N LEU A 88 4.61 7.16 -5.00
CA LEU A 88 4.43 7.06 -6.45
C LEU A 88 4.95 5.73 -7.00
N VAL A 89 6.14 5.32 -6.56
CA VAL A 89 6.73 4.03 -6.94
C VAL A 89 5.86 2.87 -6.50
N LEU A 90 5.37 2.89 -5.24
CA LEU A 90 4.50 1.84 -4.71
C LEU A 90 3.20 1.73 -5.51
N ARG A 91 2.57 2.87 -5.80
CA ARG A 91 1.35 2.92 -6.60
C ARG A 91 1.56 2.31 -7.97
N GLU A 92 2.65 2.65 -8.65
CA GLU A 92 2.92 2.11 -9.98
C GLU A 92 3.21 0.60 -9.93
N CYS A 93 3.98 0.11 -8.95
CA CYS A 93 4.17 -1.34 -8.73
C CYS A 93 2.82 -2.06 -8.56
N LEU A 94 1.94 -1.52 -7.72
CA LEU A 94 0.62 -2.08 -7.49
C LEU A 94 -0.23 -2.07 -8.77
N ARG A 95 -0.19 -0.99 -9.55
CA ARG A 95 -0.90 -0.89 -10.83
C ARG A 95 -0.50 -1.99 -11.81
N TRP A 96 0.80 -2.31 -11.91
CA TRP A 96 1.28 -3.43 -12.72
C TRP A 96 0.89 -4.78 -12.13
N ALA A 97 0.96 -4.92 -10.81
CA ALA A 97 0.48 -6.10 -10.12
C ALA A 97 -1.02 -6.35 -10.36
N PHE A 98 -1.84 -5.32 -10.57
CA PHE A 98 -3.27 -5.44 -10.87
C PHE A 98 -3.61 -5.65 -12.35
N LYS A 99 -2.70 -5.34 -13.28
CA LYS A 99 -2.98 -5.20 -14.73
C LYS A 99 -3.50 -6.45 -15.44
N ASP A 100 -3.36 -7.64 -14.86
CA ASP A 100 -3.92 -8.86 -15.46
C ASP A 100 -5.45 -8.89 -15.50
N GLY A 101 -6.16 -8.08 -14.70
CA GLY A 101 -7.63 -8.01 -14.75
C GLY A 101 -8.21 -7.40 -16.03
N GLY A 102 -7.37 -6.80 -16.90
CA GLY A 102 -7.82 -6.11 -18.11
C GLY A 102 -7.43 -6.77 -19.44
N LYS A 103 -6.70 -7.90 -19.42
CA LYS A 103 -6.32 -8.61 -20.66
C LYS A 103 -7.44 -9.59 -21.04
N LYS A 104 -7.90 -9.51 -22.29
CA LYS A 104 -8.83 -10.49 -22.91
C LYS A 104 -8.29 -11.93 -22.97
N VAL A 105 -7.03 -12.13 -22.60
CA VAL A 105 -6.40 -13.44 -22.52
C VAL A 105 -6.01 -13.66 -21.06
N PRO A 106 -6.58 -14.67 -20.39
CA PRO A 106 -6.21 -14.97 -19.01
C PRO A 106 -4.73 -15.30 -18.94
N SER A 107 -3.99 -14.55 -18.12
CA SER A 107 -2.65 -14.96 -17.69
C SER A 107 -2.78 -16.21 -16.82
N PRO A 108 -1.76 -17.09 -16.80
CA PRO A 108 -1.72 -18.17 -15.83
C PRO A 108 -1.85 -17.59 -14.41
N PRO A 109 -2.61 -18.23 -13.51
CA PRO A 109 -2.73 -17.78 -12.12
C PRO A 109 -1.35 -17.68 -11.48
N ILE A 110 -1.09 -16.54 -10.84
CA ILE A 110 0.14 -16.32 -10.08
C ILE A 110 -0.13 -16.83 -8.67
N ASP A 111 0.51 -17.94 -8.30
CA ASP A 111 0.38 -18.53 -6.98
C ASP A 111 0.68 -17.50 -5.88
N GLY A 112 -0.21 -17.41 -4.88
CA GLY A 112 -0.06 -16.50 -3.74
C GLY A 112 -0.30 -15.02 -4.02
N ARG A 113 -0.67 -14.61 -5.25
CA ARG A 113 -0.97 -13.21 -5.59
C ARG A 113 -1.98 -12.56 -4.66
N GLU A 114 -3.07 -13.26 -4.38
CA GLU A 114 -4.13 -12.75 -3.51
C GLU A 114 -3.60 -12.49 -2.08
N ASP A 115 -2.80 -13.40 -1.54
CA ASP A 115 -2.20 -13.27 -0.20
C ASP A 115 -1.20 -12.11 -0.14
N VAL A 116 -0.35 -11.95 -1.17
CA VAL A 116 0.58 -10.81 -1.28
C VAL A 116 -0.18 -9.48 -1.30
N LEU A 117 -1.24 -9.40 -2.11
CA LEU A 117 -2.04 -8.19 -2.27
C LEU A 117 -2.90 -7.87 -1.03
N LYS A 118 -3.38 -8.89 -0.32
CA LYS A 118 -4.03 -8.71 0.99
C LYS A 118 -3.04 -8.21 2.03
N THR A 119 -1.82 -8.78 2.06
CA THR A 119 -0.78 -8.37 3.01
C THR A 119 -0.39 -6.92 2.80
N ILE A 120 -0.09 -6.54 1.55
CA ILE A 120 0.27 -5.16 1.23
C ILE A 120 -0.88 -4.21 1.52
N TYR A 121 -2.15 -4.60 1.30
CA TYR A 121 -3.31 -3.77 1.64
C TYR A 121 -3.41 -3.50 3.15
N VAL A 122 -3.20 -4.50 3.99
CA VAL A 122 -3.23 -4.35 5.45
C VAL A 122 -2.14 -3.37 5.92
N ASP A 123 -0.91 -3.55 5.45
CA ASP A 123 0.21 -2.67 5.83
C ASP A 123 0.05 -1.26 5.27
N PHE A 124 -0.44 -1.17 4.03
CA PHE A 124 -0.79 0.10 3.40
C PHE A 124 -1.84 0.88 4.21
N CYS A 125 -2.89 0.22 4.69
CA CYS A 125 -3.91 0.86 5.53
C CYS A 125 -3.33 1.40 6.83
N ARG A 126 -2.33 0.74 7.43
CA ARG A 126 -1.60 1.24 8.61
C ARG A 126 -0.81 2.50 8.30
N VAL A 127 -0.05 2.50 7.20
CA VAL A 127 0.73 3.66 6.77
C VAL A 127 -0.18 4.83 6.43
N LEU A 128 -1.24 4.60 5.67
CA LEU A 128 -2.22 5.64 5.33
C LEU A 128 -2.86 6.20 6.59
N TYR A 129 -3.31 5.36 7.53
CA TYR A 129 -3.88 5.84 8.78
C TYR A 129 -2.89 6.72 9.56
N GLY A 130 -1.63 6.28 9.71
CA GLY A 130 -0.61 7.05 10.41
C GLY A 130 -0.25 8.39 9.74
N ARG A 131 -0.35 8.46 8.41
CA ARG A 131 -0.13 9.72 7.66
C ARG A 131 -1.36 10.62 7.70
N MET A 132 -2.56 10.07 7.59
CA MET A 132 -3.79 10.87 7.60
C MET A 132 -4.15 11.36 9.01
N ALA A 133 -3.77 10.64 10.07
CA ALA A 133 -4.15 11.03 11.43
C ALA A 133 -3.65 12.46 11.76
N PRO A 134 -4.52 13.36 12.24
CA PRO A 134 -4.12 14.69 12.66
C PRO A 134 -3.06 14.56 13.76
N ARG A 135 -1.89 15.15 13.54
CA ARG A 135 -0.84 15.16 14.55
C ARG A 135 -1.22 16.19 15.59
N ILE A 136 -1.83 15.72 16.68
CA ILE A 136 -2.09 16.58 17.84
C ILE A 136 -0.73 17.18 18.22
N PRO A 137 -0.54 18.51 18.12
CA PRO A 137 0.68 19.11 18.64
C PRO A 137 0.73 18.73 20.12
N ILE A 138 1.81 18.10 20.54
CA ILE A 138 2.09 17.91 21.96
C ILE A 138 2.31 19.33 22.49
N GLY A 139 1.22 19.99 22.87
CA GLY A 139 1.27 21.26 23.54
C GLY A 139 2.02 21.05 24.83
N ASP A 140 3.03 21.87 25.07
CA ASP A 140 3.66 22.08 26.36
C ASP A 140 2.57 22.36 27.41
N TYR A 141 2.02 21.30 28.02
CA TYR A 141 1.39 21.38 29.32
C TYR A 141 2.50 21.47 30.37
N GLY A 142 3.22 22.59 30.34
CA GLY A 142 4.37 22.86 31.19
C GLY A 142 4.40 24.33 31.53
N GLY A 143 4.10 24.63 32.80
CA GLY A 143 3.98 25.94 33.42
C GLY A 143 4.95 27.02 32.92
N GLY A 144 4.44 28.25 32.91
CA GLY A 144 5.19 29.42 32.49
C GLY A 144 6.53 29.56 33.19
N LEU A 145 7.51 30.06 32.44
CA LEU A 145 8.56 30.93 32.94
C LEU A 145 9.24 31.60 31.74
N VAL A 146 9.57 32.85 31.97
CA VAL A 146 10.13 33.83 31.04
C VAL A 146 11.51 33.40 30.54
N GLY A 147 11.76 33.54 29.23
CA GLY A 147 13.09 33.85 28.70
C GLY A 147 13.98 32.68 28.25
N ARG A 148 13.77 32.19 27.03
CA ARG A 148 14.79 31.86 26.01
C ARG A 148 14.08 31.17 24.86
N ALA A 149 14.17 31.71 23.64
CA ALA A 149 13.70 31.01 22.45
C ALA A 149 14.47 29.67 22.32
N PRO A 150 13.80 28.50 22.34
CA PRO A 150 14.44 27.24 22.04
C PRO A 150 14.69 27.14 20.52
N PRO A 151 15.69 26.35 20.09
CA PRO A 151 16.06 26.26 18.69
C PRO A 151 14.96 25.52 17.93
N SER A 152 14.28 26.21 17.00
CA SER A 152 13.57 25.64 15.84
C SER A 152 12.98 24.25 16.08
N SER A 153 12.09 24.10 17.06
CA SER A 153 11.27 22.91 17.18
C SER A 153 10.23 22.97 16.08
N ARG A 154 10.58 22.43 14.89
CA ARG A 154 9.57 22.05 13.91
C ARG A 154 8.64 21.09 14.65
N GLY A 155 7.46 21.59 15.02
CA GLY A 155 6.38 20.72 15.49
C GLY A 155 6.12 19.62 14.46
N PRO A 156 5.32 18.61 14.80
CA PRO A 156 4.93 17.59 13.85
C PRO A 156 4.39 18.25 12.57
N THR A 157 5.19 18.23 11.50
CA THR A 157 4.72 18.69 10.19
C THR A 157 3.66 17.71 9.73
N GLU A 158 2.47 18.23 9.44
CA GLU A 158 1.46 17.49 8.70
C GLU A 158 2.07 16.98 7.39
N PRO A 159 1.70 15.78 6.94
CA PRO A 159 2.08 15.31 5.61
C PRO A 159 1.68 16.31 4.55
N SER A 160 2.47 16.41 3.48
CA SER A 160 2.06 17.18 2.32
C SER A 160 0.74 16.64 1.75
N GLU A 161 -0.07 17.54 1.19
CA GLU A 161 -1.32 17.21 0.50
C GLU A 161 -1.08 16.15 -0.58
N GLU A 162 0.01 16.29 -1.33
CA GLU A 162 0.36 15.43 -2.47
C GLU A 162 0.53 13.97 -2.03
N ILE A 163 1.22 13.74 -0.91
CA ILE A 163 1.40 12.37 -0.38
C ILE A 163 0.06 11.79 0.04
N ARG A 164 -0.77 12.56 0.75
CA ARG A 164 -2.10 12.11 1.20
C ARG A 164 -2.98 11.75 0.01
N LEU A 165 -2.98 12.59 -1.03
CA LEU A 165 -3.73 12.34 -2.25
C LEU A 165 -3.24 11.08 -2.97
N VAL A 166 -1.93 10.88 -3.11
CA VAL A 166 -1.36 9.66 -3.73
C VAL A 166 -1.77 8.41 -2.94
N LEU A 167 -1.75 8.45 -1.61
CA LEU A 167 -2.17 7.32 -0.78
C LEU A 167 -3.68 7.04 -0.91
N VAL A 168 -4.53 8.06 -0.89
CA VAL A 168 -5.97 7.86 -1.09
C VAL A 168 -6.28 7.30 -2.49
N GLN A 169 -5.62 7.81 -3.52
CA GLN A 169 -5.75 7.27 -4.89
C GLN A 169 -5.28 5.81 -4.97
N THR A 170 -4.15 5.48 -4.34
CA THR A 170 -3.64 4.11 -4.28
C THR A 170 -4.63 3.17 -3.58
N SER A 171 -5.32 3.65 -2.52
CA SER A 171 -6.39 2.90 -1.86
C SER A 171 -7.53 2.58 -2.81
N SER A 172 -7.94 3.56 -3.62
CA SER A 172 -8.99 3.36 -4.63
C SER A 172 -8.56 2.33 -5.67
N ASP A 173 -7.31 2.38 -6.12
CA ASP A 173 -6.76 1.43 -7.10
C ASP A 173 -6.77 0.00 -6.52
N ILE A 174 -6.33 -0.19 -5.27
CA ILE A 174 -6.35 -1.51 -4.58
C ILE A 174 -7.79 -2.03 -4.41
N LEU A 175 -8.72 -1.19 -3.95
CA LEU A 175 -10.12 -1.60 -3.75
C LEU A 175 -10.82 -1.93 -5.06
N SER A 176 -10.47 -1.25 -6.16
CA SER A 176 -11.01 -1.59 -7.48
C SER A 176 -10.57 -3.00 -7.91
N TYR A 177 -9.30 -3.33 -7.70
CA TYR A 177 -8.82 -4.68 -7.97
C TYR A 177 -9.53 -5.74 -7.10
N ILE A 178 -9.73 -5.45 -5.81
CA ILE A 178 -10.44 -6.36 -4.91
C ILE A 178 -11.88 -6.60 -5.41
N ASP A 179 -12.58 -5.55 -5.83
CA ASP A 179 -13.93 -5.64 -6.40
C ASP A 179 -13.96 -6.51 -7.68
N ASP A 180 -13.06 -6.23 -8.63
CA ASP A 180 -12.96 -6.98 -9.89
C ASP A 180 -12.64 -8.46 -9.64
N SER A 181 -11.73 -8.77 -8.70
CA SER A 181 -11.36 -10.15 -8.37
C SER A 181 -12.48 -10.93 -7.68
N PHE A 182 -13.33 -10.27 -6.89
CA PHE A 182 -14.53 -10.92 -6.32
C PHE A 182 -15.67 -11.07 -7.35
N ASN A 183 -15.83 -10.14 -8.29
CA ASN A 183 -16.92 -10.18 -9.27
C ASN A 183 -16.64 -11.10 -10.46
N CYS A 184 -15.38 -11.27 -10.90
CA CYS A 184 -15.03 -12.20 -11.98
C CYS A 184 -15.29 -13.68 -11.65
N GLY A 185 -15.38 -14.04 -10.37
CA GLY A 185 -15.74 -15.41 -9.95
C GLY A 185 -17.22 -15.77 -10.12
N VAL A 186 -18.10 -14.78 -10.30
CA VAL A 186 -19.56 -15.00 -10.34
C VAL A 186 -20.08 -15.21 -11.77
N GLU A 187 -19.46 -14.60 -12.78
CA GLU A 187 -19.91 -14.77 -14.17
C GLU A 187 -19.40 -16.05 -14.85
N GLU A 188 -18.25 -16.62 -14.44
CA GLU A 188 -17.73 -17.86 -15.06
C GLU A 188 -18.36 -19.16 -14.52
N CYS A 189 -19.05 -19.13 -13.38
CA CYS A 189 -19.77 -20.31 -12.86
C CYS A 189 -21.20 -20.48 -13.42
N GLY A 190 -21.65 -19.61 -14.32
CA GLY A 190 -22.98 -19.69 -14.94
C GLY A 190 -23.06 -20.57 -16.20
N ALA A 191 -21.94 -21.05 -16.75
CA ALA A 191 -21.90 -21.61 -18.11
C ALA A 191 -21.47 -23.09 -18.24
N VAL A 192 -21.21 -23.82 -17.16
CA VAL A 192 -20.88 -25.27 -17.27
C VAL A 192 -21.55 -26.09 -16.15
N ALA A 193 -22.88 -26.05 -16.11
CA ALA A 193 -23.66 -27.13 -15.52
C ALA A 193 -23.68 -28.31 -16.49
N ASN A 194 -22.59 -29.10 -16.53
CA ASN A 194 -22.56 -30.54 -16.82
C ASN A 194 -21.12 -31.00 -17.11
N SER A 195 -20.37 -31.39 -16.07
CA SER A 195 -19.57 -32.63 -16.09
C SER A 195 -18.93 -32.87 -14.73
N THR A 196 -19.47 -33.90 -14.07
CA THR A 196 -18.85 -34.73 -13.04
C THR A 196 -17.39 -35.08 -13.33
N SER A 197 -16.48 -34.76 -12.42
CA SER A 197 -15.72 -35.76 -11.63
C SER A 197 -14.72 -35.08 -10.69
N CYS A 198 -14.85 -35.40 -9.41
CA CYS A 198 -13.82 -35.28 -8.39
C CYS A 198 -12.64 -36.21 -8.70
N ASP A 199 -11.39 -35.72 -8.63
CA ASP A 199 -10.38 -36.27 -7.70
C ASP A 199 -9.01 -35.56 -7.77
N SER A 200 -8.30 -35.66 -6.63
CA SER A 200 -6.84 -35.56 -6.43
C SER A 200 -6.19 -34.19 -6.16
N SER A 201 -6.02 -33.96 -4.86
CA SER A 201 -4.88 -33.34 -4.14
C SER A 201 -3.53 -33.30 -4.85
N VAL A 202 -2.74 -32.24 -4.57
CA VAL A 202 -1.38 -32.24 -3.96
C VAL A 202 -0.75 -30.85 -4.13
N GLY A 203 -0.21 -30.26 -3.06
CA GLY A 203 0.65 -29.07 -3.17
C GLY A 203 0.71 -28.17 -1.94
N ALA A 204 0.96 -28.72 -0.75
CA ALA A 204 1.34 -27.92 0.41
C ALA A 204 2.84 -27.57 0.33
N SER A 205 3.16 -26.28 0.21
CA SER A 205 4.49 -25.76 0.53
C SER A 205 4.44 -24.26 0.83
N SER A 206 4.73 -23.92 2.11
CA SER A 206 5.31 -22.68 2.67
C SER A 206 4.79 -21.31 2.19
N SER A 207 4.48 -20.30 3.00
CA SER A 207 4.55 -20.11 4.45
C SER A 207 3.98 -18.72 4.74
N SER A 208 2.68 -18.65 5.03
CA SER A 208 1.97 -17.60 5.80
C SER A 208 0.54 -18.09 5.96
N PRO A 209 -0.10 -17.99 7.14
CA PRO A 209 -1.52 -18.33 7.23
C PRO A 209 -2.29 -17.40 6.28
N PRO A 210 -3.29 -17.92 5.53
CA PRO A 210 -4.11 -17.09 4.66
C PRO A 210 -4.76 -16.00 5.51
N LEU A 211 -4.60 -14.73 5.10
CA LEU A 211 -5.19 -13.59 5.80
C LEU A 211 -6.71 -13.78 5.87
N THR A 212 -7.25 -13.71 7.09
CA THR A 212 -8.65 -14.04 7.35
C THR A 212 -9.54 -12.81 7.08
N GLY A 213 -10.81 -13.02 6.72
CA GLY A 213 -11.79 -11.93 6.55
C GLY A 213 -11.78 -10.85 7.65
N PRO A 214 -11.64 -11.20 8.95
CA PRO A 214 -11.52 -10.24 10.04
C PRO A 214 -10.36 -9.24 9.95
N GLU A 215 -9.21 -9.64 9.38
CA GLU A 215 -8.04 -8.75 9.26
C GLU A 215 -8.25 -7.68 8.19
N LEU A 216 -8.89 -8.07 7.08
CA LEU A 216 -9.29 -7.12 6.04
C LEU A 216 -10.33 -6.13 6.56
N VAL A 217 -11.36 -6.60 7.27
CA VAL A 217 -12.37 -5.72 7.89
C VAL A 217 -11.72 -4.74 8.87
N ARG A 218 -10.73 -5.18 9.66
CA ARG A 218 -9.99 -4.31 10.57
C ARG A 218 -9.18 -3.26 9.81
N ALA A 219 -8.45 -3.66 8.76
CA ALA A 219 -7.68 -2.73 7.92
C ALA A 219 -8.61 -1.70 7.23
N SER A 220 -9.72 -2.15 6.66
CA SER A 220 -10.73 -1.29 6.06
C SER A 220 -11.38 -0.34 7.08
N SER A 221 -11.57 -0.77 8.33
CA SER A 221 -12.06 0.08 9.42
C SER A 221 -11.07 1.20 9.76
N MET A 222 -9.77 0.90 9.75
CA MET A 222 -8.72 1.91 9.93
C MET A 222 -8.71 2.91 8.77
N LEU A 223 -8.88 2.44 7.54
CA LEU A 223 -9.00 3.30 6.37
C LEU A 223 -10.23 4.22 6.48
N CYS A 224 -11.39 3.69 6.88
CA CYS A 224 -12.59 4.51 7.13
C CYS A 224 -12.32 5.61 8.16
N ARG A 225 -11.65 5.28 9.27
CA ARG A 225 -11.27 6.25 10.30
C ARG A 225 -10.32 7.33 9.76
N ALA A 226 -9.31 6.94 8.97
CA ALA A 226 -8.38 7.88 8.36
C ALA A 226 -9.08 8.91 7.46
N LEU A 227 -10.00 8.42 6.63
CA LEU A 227 -10.76 9.24 5.70
C LEU A 227 -11.73 10.17 6.45
N ALA A 228 -12.39 9.67 7.50
CA ALA A 228 -13.22 10.46 8.39
C ALA A 228 -12.45 11.61 9.05
N SER A 229 -11.31 11.31 9.67
CA SER A 229 -10.59 12.29 10.49
C SER A 229 -9.85 13.35 9.69
N ALA A 230 -9.45 13.06 8.45
CA ALA A 230 -8.55 13.94 7.70
C ALA A 230 -8.70 13.89 6.18
N GLY A 231 -9.51 13.00 5.62
CA GLY A 231 -9.82 13.02 4.19
C GLY A 231 -11.00 13.94 3.90
N LEU A 232 -12.08 13.82 4.68
CA LEU A 232 -13.33 14.55 4.51
C LEU A 232 -13.33 15.91 5.20
N ALA A 233 -12.59 16.05 6.30
CA ALA A 233 -12.51 17.29 7.08
C ALA A 233 -11.48 18.29 6.55
N ASP A 234 -10.77 17.94 5.47
CA ASP A 234 -9.63 18.69 4.97
C ASP A 234 -10.06 19.79 3.96
N PRO A 235 -9.41 20.99 3.97
CA PRO A 235 -9.73 22.07 3.04
C PRO A 235 -9.47 21.74 1.55
N TYR A 236 -8.76 20.66 1.23
CA TYR A 236 -8.38 20.29 -0.13
C TYR A 236 -9.48 19.51 -0.85
N PRO A 237 -10.13 20.08 -1.89
CA PRO A 237 -11.31 19.48 -2.52
C PRO A 237 -10.98 18.20 -3.32
N ASP A 238 -9.76 18.05 -3.83
CA ASP A 238 -9.34 16.83 -4.53
C ASP A 238 -9.18 15.65 -3.55
N LEU A 239 -8.61 15.91 -2.36
CA LEU A 239 -8.47 14.90 -1.32
C LEU A 239 -9.83 14.44 -0.79
N ALA A 240 -10.76 15.37 -0.56
CA ALA A 240 -12.13 15.05 -0.15
C ALA A 240 -12.85 14.22 -1.22
N ARG A 241 -12.77 14.60 -2.50
CA ARG A 241 -13.37 13.84 -3.62
C ARG A 241 -12.81 12.42 -3.71
N ALA A 242 -11.49 12.28 -3.64
CA ALA A 242 -10.84 10.97 -3.66
C ALA A 242 -11.25 10.12 -2.45
N SER A 243 -11.35 10.73 -1.27
CA SER A 243 -11.77 10.07 -0.03
C SER A 243 -13.21 9.55 -0.11
N CYS A 244 -14.13 10.34 -0.65
CA CYS A 244 -15.51 9.92 -0.91
C CYS A 244 -15.58 8.71 -1.85
N ALA A 245 -14.81 8.70 -2.94
CA ALA A 245 -14.77 7.59 -3.88
C ALA A 245 -14.30 6.28 -3.21
N VAL A 246 -13.28 6.37 -2.34
CA VAL A 246 -12.81 5.24 -1.54
C VAL A 246 -13.88 4.75 -0.57
N LEU A 247 -14.59 5.66 0.12
CA LEU A 247 -15.66 5.29 1.06
C LEU A 247 -16.83 4.58 0.37
N ILE A 248 -17.22 5.01 -0.83
CA ILE A 248 -18.27 4.34 -1.61
C ILE A 248 -17.87 2.89 -1.92
N ARG A 249 -16.61 2.66 -2.34
CA ARG A 249 -16.09 1.31 -2.59
C ARG A 249 -16.00 0.47 -1.31
N LEU A 250 -15.57 1.07 -0.20
CA LEU A 250 -15.55 0.39 1.10
C LEU A 250 -16.95 0.00 1.57
N ALA A 251 -17.98 0.82 1.31
CA ALA A 251 -19.35 0.49 1.68
C ALA A 251 -19.88 -0.72 0.90
N ALA A 252 -19.45 -0.89 -0.35
CA ALA A 252 -19.79 -2.06 -1.17
C ALA A 252 -19.04 -3.32 -0.72
N LEU A 253 -17.71 -3.22 -0.53
CA LEU A 253 -16.84 -4.38 -0.27
C LEU A 253 -16.80 -4.79 1.21
N PHE A 254 -16.82 -3.82 2.13
CA PHE A 254 -16.64 -4.03 3.56
C PHE A 254 -17.70 -3.23 4.36
N PRO A 255 -19.00 -3.51 4.18
CA PRO A 255 -20.08 -2.73 4.80
C PRO A 255 -19.99 -2.70 6.33
N GLU A 256 -19.47 -3.76 6.96
CA GLU A 256 -19.26 -3.83 8.40
C GLU A 256 -18.22 -2.82 8.90
N ALA A 257 -17.13 -2.63 8.14
CA ALA A 257 -16.08 -1.66 8.47
C ALA A 257 -16.62 -0.22 8.46
N VAL A 258 -17.44 0.11 7.45
CA VAL A 258 -18.09 1.42 7.33
C VAL A 258 -19.10 1.64 8.46
N ARG A 259 -19.98 0.66 8.73
CA ARG A 259 -20.93 0.74 9.85
C ARG A 259 -20.24 0.97 11.19
N GLY A 260 -19.11 0.29 11.41
CA GLY A 260 -18.32 0.45 12.63
C GLY A 260 -17.72 1.85 12.84
N GLN A 261 -17.56 2.64 11.77
CA GLN A 261 -17.05 4.01 11.84
C GLN A 261 -18.12 5.08 11.49
N ALA A 262 -19.40 4.72 11.40
CA ALA A 262 -20.46 5.62 10.94
C ALA A 262 -20.53 6.94 11.71
N ALA A 263 -20.36 6.91 13.03
CA ALA A 263 -20.39 8.11 13.88
C ALA A 263 -19.23 9.08 13.64
N GLN A 264 -18.12 8.63 13.04
CA GLN A 264 -16.98 9.48 12.70
C GLN A 264 -17.10 10.02 11.27
N LEU A 265 -17.88 9.33 10.42
CA LEU A 265 -18.09 9.69 9.01
C LEU A 265 -19.25 10.67 8.80
N LEU A 266 -20.09 10.88 9.82
CA LEU A 266 -21.23 11.80 9.85
C LEU A 266 -20.88 13.06 10.65
#